data_AF-A0A917VYQ2-F1
#
_entry.id   AF-A0A917VYQ2-F1
#
_cell.length_a   1.000
_cell.length_b   1.000
_cell.length_c   1.000
_cell.angle_alpha   90.00
_cell.angle_beta   90.00
_cell.angle_gamma   90.00
#
_symmetry.space_group_name_H-M   'P 1'
#
loop_
_entity.id
_entity.type
_entity.pdbx_description
1 polymer ?
#
loop_
_entity_poly.entity_id
_entity_poly.type
_entity_poly.pdbx_seq_one_letter_code
_entity_poly.pdbx_strand_id
1 'polypeptide(L)'
;MTADPLARARAVADAVLYEGYLLYPYRANARKNLSRWQFGVLGPPGAAAAGFGEEPSLSAGFLLDPGTDPMLTWTIRFLQLQRRQAIDGDGRARAELSAGARSWLTWDEAVTQEIVIGPAAVESFVRPLTVSGGVDTEEVDDAAGRTVGALVRTRQPLAGEFEVAAVPDGRFLRLTVEVRNADAPATGPQDAIARSLIGAHVLGQVTGGQFVSSLDPPAEAAPAVERCARHRCFPVLAGPPDDHSLLLISPIILYDHPEIAEQSAGELFDSTEIDEILTLRVMTMTDEEKAQARATDPRAAEIVDRCDAATPEAMRQLHGVLREPRLDRPRPVPEVPDGFDWWDPVADSAVRPDIDAVPVAGVLVHRGSRVRLHPSRRADAQDLFVDGAAARVVSVHQDVDGDSHVGVVLDDDPAAELHEWFGRYLYFAPDELEPLDSPEK
;
A
#
# COMPACT_ATOMS: atom_id res chain seq x y z
N MET A 1 21.82 0.94 -19.99
CA MET A 1 20.64 1.54 -20.63
C MET A 1 19.71 1.88 -19.50
N THR A 2 19.62 3.15 -19.12
CA THR A 2 18.70 3.59 -18.06
C THR A 2 17.28 3.26 -18.51
N ALA A 3 16.54 2.52 -17.69
CA ALA A 3 15.14 2.20 -17.94
C ALA A 3 14.34 3.50 -18.16
N ASP A 4 13.32 3.44 -19.01
CA ASP A 4 12.38 4.55 -19.23
C ASP A 4 11.80 5.02 -17.88
N PRO A 5 12.00 6.29 -17.47
CA PRO A 5 11.47 6.83 -16.21
C PRO A 5 9.99 6.52 -15.99
N LEU A 6 9.19 6.57 -17.07
CA LEU A 6 7.77 6.28 -17.00
C LEU A 6 7.50 4.79 -16.73
N ALA A 7 8.27 3.90 -17.33
CA ALA A 7 8.16 2.46 -17.09
C ALA A 7 8.49 2.11 -15.63
N ARG A 8 9.49 2.77 -15.05
CA ARG A 8 9.85 2.60 -13.63
C ARG A 8 8.74 3.10 -12.71
N ALA A 9 8.22 4.31 -12.93
CA ALA A 9 7.10 4.85 -12.16
C ALA A 9 5.85 3.97 -12.27
N ARG A 10 5.58 3.43 -13.47
CA ARG A 10 4.51 2.45 -13.69
C ARG A 10 4.69 1.18 -12.88
N ALA A 11 5.90 0.64 -12.79
CA ALA A 11 6.15 -0.56 -12.03
C ALA A 11 5.81 -0.35 -10.54
N VAL A 12 6.24 0.77 -9.95
CA VAL A 12 5.84 1.14 -8.58
C VAL A 12 4.33 1.28 -8.46
N ALA A 13 3.70 1.94 -9.42
CA ALA A 13 2.25 2.11 -9.46
C ALA A 13 1.50 0.77 -9.58
N ASP A 14 2.05 -0.22 -10.28
CA ASP A 14 1.52 -1.59 -10.36
C ASP A 14 1.63 -2.31 -9.01
N ALA A 15 2.76 -2.19 -8.32
CA ALA A 15 2.91 -2.71 -6.97
C ALA A 15 1.86 -2.12 -6.01
N VAL A 16 1.67 -0.80 -6.05
CA VAL A 16 0.62 -0.11 -5.28
C VAL A 16 -0.78 -0.59 -5.65
N LEU A 17 -1.06 -0.80 -6.94
CA LEU A 17 -2.37 -1.21 -7.45
C LEU A 17 -2.80 -2.57 -6.90
N TYR A 18 -1.85 -3.50 -6.83
CA TYR A 18 -2.10 -4.88 -6.45
C TYR A 18 -1.76 -5.20 -5.00
N GLU A 19 -1.27 -4.24 -4.23
CA GLU A 19 -1.02 -4.40 -2.80
C GLU A 19 -2.30 -4.84 -2.08
N GLY A 20 -2.25 -6.00 -1.39
CA GLY A 20 -3.40 -6.57 -0.69
C GLY A 20 -4.48 -7.18 -1.60
N TYR A 21 -4.23 -7.35 -2.90
CA TYR A 21 -5.17 -7.94 -3.86
C TYR A 21 -5.46 -9.42 -3.54
N LEU A 22 -4.40 -10.20 -3.34
CA LEU A 22 -4.48 -11.61 -2.98
C LEU A 22 -3.25 -11.96 -2.13
N LEU A 23 -3.47 -12.23 -0.85
CA LEU A 23 -2.40 -12.41 0.12
C LEU A 23 -2.01 -13.88 0.27
N TYR A 24 -0.74 -14.16 0.59
CA TYR A 24 -0.29 -15.49 0.96
C TYR A 24 -1.22 -16.08 2.05
N PRO A 25 -1.71 -17.33 1.90
CA PRO A 25 -1.25 -18.39 0.99
C PRO A 25 -1.91 -18.44 -0.40
N TYR A 26 -2.46 -17.33 -0.90
CA TYR A 26 -3.05 -17.18 -2.24
C TYR A 26 -4.22 -18.12 -2.55
N ARG A 27 -4.91 -18.59 -1.51
CA ARG A 27 -6.07 -19.50 -1.61
C ARG A 27 -7.36 -18.78 -1.28
N ALA A 28 -8.43 -19.10 -2.00
CA ALA A 28 -9.76 -18.55 -1.78
C ALA A 28 -10.32 -18.80 -0.37
N ASN A 29 -9.97 -19.93 0.25
CA ASN A 29 -10.45 -20.32 1.58
C ASN A 29 -9.60 -19.74 2.73
N ALA A 30 -8.49 -19.06 2.44
CA ALA A 30 -7.68 -18.44 3.47
C ALA A 30 -8.44 -17.25 4.07
N ARG A 31 -8.51 -17.16 5.40
CA ARG A 31 -9.29 -16.12 6.11
C ARG A 31 -8.93 -14.70 5.65
N LYS A 32 -7.65 -14.44 5.37
CA LYS A 32 -7.16 -13.16 4.85
C LYS A 32 -7.78 -12.79 3.50
N ASN A 33 -8.03 -13.77 2.64
CA ASN A 33 -8.57 -13.59 1.29
C ASN A 33 -10.11 -13.64 1.24
N LEU A 34 -10.79 -13.88 2.37
CA LEU A 34 -12.25 -13.75 2.46
C LEU A 34 -12.72 -12.29 2.48
N SER A 35 -11.79 -11.35 2.64
CA SER A 35 -12.04 -9.90 2.64
C SER A 35 -10.94 -9.23 1.84
N ARG A 36 -11.26 -8.21 1.05
CA ARG A 36 -10.27 -7.43 0.30
C ARG A 36 -9.67 -6.37 1.22
N TRP A 37 -8.35 -6.33 1.32
CA TRP A 37 -7.58 -5.44 2.21
C TRP A 37 -6.89 -4.30 1.45
N GLN A 38 -7.29 -4.03 0.22
CA GLN A 38 -6.59 -3.10 -0.66
C GLN A 38 -6.77 -1.64 -0.19
N PHE A 39 -5.68 -0.89 -0.16
CA PHE A 39 -5.70 0.55 0.04
C PHE A 39 -6.30 1.27 -1.18
N GLY A 40 -6.77 2.50 -1.02
CA GLY A 40 -7.26 3.32 -2.12
C GLY A 40 -8.58 2.85 -2.74
N VAL A 41 -9.40 2.10 -2.00
CA VAL A 41 -10.75 1.75 -2.45
C VAL A 41 -11.65 2.99 -2.34
N LEU A 42 -12.27 3.36 -3.46
CA LEU A 42 -13.26 4.43 -3.54
C LEU A 42 -14.64 3.82 -3.74
N GLY A 43 -15.39 3.72 -2.64
CA GLY A 43 -16.73 3.12 -2.62
C GLY A 43 -17.79 4.04 -3.24
N PRO A 44 -18.96 3.51 -3.63
CA PRO A 44 -20.07 4.37 -4.06
C PRO A 44 -20.47 5.35 -2.95
N PRO A 45 -20.99 6.55 -3.30
CA PRO A 45 -21.46 7.53 -2.33
C PRO A 45 -22.36 6.92 -1.24
N GLY A 46 -22.01 7.17 0.03
CA GLY A 46 -22.73 6.67 1.21
C GLY A 46 -22.35 5.26 1.68
N ALA A 47 -21.48 4.54 0.98
CA ALA A 47 -21.07 3.18 1.37
C ALA A 47 -20.34 3.15 2.73
N ALA A 48 -19.44 4.12 2.99
CA ALA A 48 -18.77 4.28 4.28
C ALA A 48 -19.76 4.52 5.44
N ALA A 49 -20.65 5.49 5.28
CA ALA A 49 -21.66 5.81 6.30
C ALA A 49 -22.61 4.64 6.59
N ALA A 50 -22.87 3.79 5.59
CA ALA A 50 -23.68 2.58 5.74
C ALA A 50 -22.91 1.40 6.36
N GLY A 51 -21.59 1.49 6.52
CA GLY A 51 -20.73 0.43 7.06
C GLY A 51 -20.49 -0.72 6.07
N PHE A 52 -20.67 -0.49 4.77
CA PHE A 52 -20.56 -1.51 3.72
C PHE A 52 -19.35 -1.34 2.81
N GLY A 53 -18.63 -0.23 2.91
CA GLY A 53 -17.48 0.08 2.06
C GLY A 53 -16.75 1.33 2.52
N GLU A 54 -16.06 1.97 1.58
CA GLU A 54 -15.13 3.06 1.82
C GLU A 54 -15.65 4.42 1.34
N GLU A 55 -14.99 5.50 1.74
CA GLU A 55 -15.29 6.86 1.28
C GLU A 55 -15.15 6.97 -0.26
N PRO A 56 -15.94 7.83 -0.93
CA PRO A 56 -16.05 7.83 -2.38
C PRO A 56 -14.92 8.57 -3.07
N SER A 57 -14.03 9.26 -2.36
CA SER A 57 -12.96 10.02 -3.00
C SER A 57 -11.61 9.93 -2.29
N LEU A 58 -10.59 10.30 -3.05
CA LEU A 58 -9.25 10.65 -2.58
C LEU A 58 -8.85 11.96 -3.26
N SER A 59 -8.01 12.76 -2.59
CA SER A 59 -7.54 14.03 -3.16
C SER A 59 -6.16 14.41 -2.64
N ALA A 60 -5.34 15.00 -3.50
CA ALA A 60 -4.02 15.49 -3.12
C ALA A 60 -3.74 16.87 -3.70
N GLY A 61 -3.30 17.78 -2.84
CA GLY A 61 -2.66 19.03 -3.20
C GLY A 61 -1.15 18.88 -3.31
N PHE A 62 -0.54 19.51 -4.30
CA PHE A 62 0.91 19.56 -4.53
C PHE A 62 1.28 20.77 -5.39
N LEU A 63 2.57 21.02 -5.56
CA LEU A 63 3.06 22.16 -6.33
C LEU A 63 3.68 21.74 -7.65
N LEU A 64 3.54 22.62 -8.63
CA LEU A 64 4.22 22.59 -9.91
C LEU A 64 5.02 23.90 -10.06
N ASP A 65 6.31 23.81 -10.38
CA ASP A 65 7.05 24.91 -11.01
C ASP A 65 6.73 24.88 -12.51
N PRO A 66 5.96 25.86 -13.03
CA PRO A 66 5.39 25.79 -14.37
C PRO A 66 6.42 25.96 -15.50
N GLY A 67 7.66 26.39 -15.22
CA GLY A 67 8.68 26.56 -16.27
C GLY A 67 8.19 27.39 -17.48
N THR A 68 8.33 26.84 -18.69
CA THR A 68 7.82 27.46 -19.93
C THR A 68 6.83 26.54 -20.62
N ASP A 69 5.58 27.00 -20.73
CA ASP A 69 4.45 26.30 -21.38
C ASP A 69 4.25 24.86 -20.87
N PRO A 70 3.92 24.69 -19.57
CA PRO A 70 3.80 23.37 -18.97
C PRO A 70 2.58 22.62 -19.54
N MET A 71 2.78 21.36 -19.90
CA MET A 71 1.71 20.44 -20.27
C MET A 71 1.66 19.26 -19.31
N LEU A 72 0.45 18.88 -18.90
CA LEU A 72 0.19 17.78 -17.99
C LEU A 72 -0.51 16.61 -18.69
N THR A 73 -0.07 15.40 -18.36
CA THR A 73 -0.76 14.15 -18.68
C THR A 73 -1.08 13.43 -17.38
N TRP A 74 -2.34 13.05 -17.20
CA TRP A 74 -2.82 12.30 -16.04
C TRP A 74 -3.16 10.88 -16.46
N THR A 75 -2.69 9.90 -15.70
CA THR A 75 -3.08 8.50 -15.83
C THR A 75 -3.74 8.06 -14.55
N ILE A 76 -5.06 7.88 -14.59
CA ILE A 76 -5.86 7.41 -13.47
C ILE A 76 -5.94 5.89 -13.58
N ARG A 77 -5.58 5.18 -12.50
CA ARG A 77 -5.50 3.72 -12.48
C ARG A 77 -6.26 3.18 -11.28
N PHE A 78 -7.00 2.10 -11.50
CA PHE A 78 -7.72 1.36 -10.47
C PHE A 78 -8.09 -0.02 -11.01
N LEU A 79 -8.50 -0.92 -10.12
CA LEU A 79 -9.04 -2.22 -10.45
C LEU A 79 -10.57 -2.16 -10.49
N GLN A 80 -11.14 -2.76 -11.52
CA GLN A 80 -12.57 -3.07 -11.63
C GLN A 80 -12.79 -4.53 -11.21
N LEU A 81 -13.71 -4.76 -10.28
CA LEU A 81 -14.05 -6.11 -9.83
C LEU A 81 -14.64 -6.94 -10.97
N GLN A 82 -14.14 -8.17 -11.11
CA GLN A 82 -14.64 -9.15 -12.06
C GLN A 82 -15.08 -10.41 -11.32
N ARG A 83 -16.40 -10.64 -11.24
CA ARG A 83 -16.94 -11.85 -10.64
C ARG A 83 -16.83 -13.00 -11.62
N ARG A 84 -15.95 -13.96 -11.36
CA ARG A 84 -15.89 -15.25 -12.07
C ARG A 84 -16.84 -16.24 -11.41
N GLN A 85 -17.82 -16.74 -12.16
CA GLN A 85 -18.70 -17.81 -11.74
C GLN A 85 -18.42 -19.07 -12.56
N ALA A 86 -18.21 -20.18 -11.87
CA ALA A 86 -18.09 -21.49 -12.48
C ALA A 86 -19.50 -22.08 -12.69
N ILE A 87 -19.86 -22.35 -13.95
CA ILE A 87 -21.16 -22.88 -14.36
C ILE A 87 -20.98 -24.32 -14.87
N ASP A 88 -21.77 -25.27 -14.37
CA ASP A 88 -21.72 -26.66 -14.85
C ASP A 88 -22.45 -26.86 -16.19
N GLY A 89 -22.32 -28.06 -16.78
CA GLY A 89 -22.99 -28.41 -18.04
C GLY A 89 -24.53 -28.36 -18.01
N ASP A 90 -25.15 -28.26 -16.83
CA ASP A 90 -26.60 -28.04 -16.67
C ASP A 90 -26.94 -26.54 -16.57
N GLY A 91 -25.97 -25.64 -16.67
CA GLY A 91 -26.15 -24.19 -16.54
C GLY A 91 -26.28 -23.71 -15.09
N ARG A 92 -25.87 -24.49 -14.08
CA ARG A 92 -25.97 -24.11 -12.66
C ARG A 92 -24.65 -23.58 -12.13
N ALA A 93 -24.72 -22.50 -11.37
CA ALA A 93 -23.55 -21.96 -10.67
C ALA A 93 -23.05 -22.93 -9.58
N ARG A 94 -21.73 -23.13 -9.55
CA ARG A 94 -21.02 -24.00 -8.60
C ARG A 94 -19.92 -23.22 -7.90
N ALA A 95 -19.55 -23.67 -6.70
CA ALA A 95 -18.39 -23.13 -6.00
C ALA A 95 -17.08 -23.46 -6.75
N GLU A 96 -17.05 -24.62 -7.41
CA GLU A 96 -15.92 -25.13 -8.16
C GLU A 96 -16.42 -25.91 -9.38
N LEU A 97 -15.70 -25.77 -10.50
CA LEU A 97 -15.82 -26.62 -11.67
C LEU A 97 -14.49 -27.35 -11.87
N SER A 98 -14.53 -28.64 -12.17
CA SER A 98 -13.33 -29.46 -12.35
C SER A 98 -13.38 -30.20 -13.68
N ALA A 99 -12.24 -30.25 -14.38
CA ALA A 99 -12.05 -30.99 -15.62
C ALA A 99 -10.75 -31.81 -15.54
N GLY A 100 -10.86 -33.06 -15.11
CA GLY A 100 -9.71 -33.92 -14.84
C GLY A 100 -8.90 -33.40 -13.64
N ALA A 101 -7.62 -33.09 -13.85
CA ALA A 101 -6.72 -32.57 -12.82
C ALA A 101 -6.77 -31.04 -12.63
N ARG A 102 -7.53 -30.32 -13.48
CA ARG A 102 -7.70 -28.87 -13.39
C ARG A 102 -9.00 -28.53 -12.68
N SER A 103 -8.98 -27.50 -11.85
CA SER A 103 -10.16 -26.92 -11.23
C SER A 103 -10.17 -25.41 -11.30
N TRP A 104 -11.37 -24.84 -11.27
CA TRP A 104 -11.63 -23.41 -11.31
C TRP A 104 -12.67 -23.06 -10.26
N LEU A 105 -12.32 -22.11 -9.40
CA LEU A 105 -13.23 -21.64 -8.35
C LEU A 105 -14.10 -20.49 -8.84
N THR A 106 -15.34 -20.42 -8.35
CA THR A 106 -16.09 -19.17 -8.33
C THR A 106 -15.36 -18.19 -7.42
N TRP A 107 -14.91 -17.06 -7.98
CA TRP A 107 -13.96 -16.16 -7.34
C TRP A 107 -14.13 -14.73 -7.83
N ASP A 108 -13.72 -13.76 -7.01
CA ASP A 108 -13.62 -12.36 -7.41
C ASP A 108 -12.22 -12.08 -7.94
N GLU A 109 -12.12 -11.94 -9.26
CA GLU A 109 -10.95 -11.44 -9.95
C GLU A 109 -10.99 -9.90 -10.01
N ALA A 110 -9.95 -9.27 -10.58
CA ALA A 110 -10.02 -7.87 -10.95
C ALA A 110 -9.28 -7.56 -12.25
N VAL A 111 -9.70 -6.49 -12.91
CA VAL A 111 -9.14 -6.01 -14.18
C VAL A 111 -8.62 -4.60 -13.98
N THR A 112 -7.36 -4.36 -14.35
CA THR A 112 -6.80 -3.00 -14.36
C THR A 112 -7.52 -2.13 -15.37
N GLN A 113 -7.99 -0.98 -14.89
CA GLN A 113 -8.50 0.11 -15.70
C GLN A 113 -7.48 1.24 -15.69
N GLU A 114 -7.28 1.83 -16.86
CA GLU A 114 -6.36 2.94 -17.07
C GLU A 114 -7.02 3.97 -17.96
N ILE A 115 -7.12 5.21 -17.45
CA ILE A 115 -7.72 6.32 -18.17
C ILE A 115 -6.69 7.44 -18.26
N VAL A 116 -6.33 7.80 -19.50
CA VAL A 116 -5.34 8.85 -19.79
C VAL A 116 -6.04 10.14 -20.20
N ILE A 117 -5.67 11.26 -19.58
CA ILE A 117 -6.17 12.60 -19.87
C ILE A 117 -4.98 13.52 -20.16
N GLY A 118 -4.98 14.17 -21.33
CA GLY A 118 -3.89 15.02 -21.80
C GLY A 118 -3.09 14.40 -22.95
N PRO A 119 -1.93 14.97 -23.32
CA PRO A 119 -1.31 16.17 -22.71
C PRO A 119 -2.16 17.43 -22.94
N ALA A 120 -2.29 18.28 -21.93
CA ALA A 120 -3.02 19.55 -21.99
C ALA A 120 -2.32 20.64 -21.18
N ALA A 121 -2.62 21.91 -21.48
CA ALA A 121 -2.14 23.03 -20.68
C ALA A 121 -2.65 22.93 -19.23
N VAL A 122 -1.91 23.55 -18.30
CA VAL A 122 -2.30 23.53 -16.88
C VAL A 122 -3.51 24.43 -16.64
N GLU A 123 -4.68 23.82 -16.54
CA GLU A 123 -5.96 24.49 -16.26
C GLU A 123 -6.82 23.68 -15.29
N SER A 124 -7.76 24.35 -14.63
CA SER A 124 -8.76 23.66 -13.80
C SER A 124 -9.82 23.03 -14.69
N PHE A 125 -10.14 21.76 -14.46
CA PHE A 125 -11.18 21.05 -15.21
C PHE A 125 -11.78 19.91 -14.40
N VAL A 126 -12.95 19.45 -14.86
CA VAL A 126 -13.62 18.24 -14.37
C VAL A 126 -13.88 17.31 -15.55
N ARG A 127 -13.55 16.02 -15.39
CA ARG A 127 -13.69 15.01 -16.43
C ARG A 127 -14.43 13.78 -15.90
N PRO A 128 -15.52 13.32 -16.54
CA PRO A 128 -16.13 12.05 -16.18
C PRO A 128 -15.20 10.87 -16.54
N LEU A 129 -15.15 9.88 -15.66
CA LEU A 129 -14.50 8.59 -15.85
C LEU A 129 -15.60 7.55 -16.07
N THR A 130 -15.64 6.93 -17.25
CA THR A 130 -16.64 5.90 -17.57
C THR A 130 -15.94 4.59 -17.93
N VAL A 131 -16.23 3.54 -17.18
CA VAL A 131 -15.76 2.18 -17.46
C VAL A 131 -16.95 1.31 -17.79
N SER A 132 -16.84 0.57 -18.89
CA SER A 132 -17.91 -0.34 -19.31
C SER A 132 -17.96 -1.57 -18.40
N GLY A 133 -19.18 -2.00 -18.08
CA GLY A 133 -19.42 -3.35 -17.58
C GLY A 133 -19.30 -4.37 -18.71
N GLY A 134 -19.47 -5.65 -18.38
CA GLY A 134 -19.44 -6.69 -19.40
C GLY A 134 -19.66 -8.08 -18.82
N VAL A 135 -19.92 -9.02 -19.73
CA VAL A 135 -19.99 -10.45 -19.43
C VAL A 135 -19.15 -11.18 -20.48
N ASP A 136 -18.13 -11.90 -20.02
CA ASP A 136 -17.33 -12.79 -20.85
C ASP A 136 -17.59 -14.23 -20.45
N THR A 137 -17.70 -15.12 -21.43
CA THR A 137 -17.93 -16.56 -21.18
C THR A 137 -16.81 -17.36 -21.83
N GLU A 138 -16.15 -18.19 -21.04
CA GLU A 138 -15.12 -19.13 -21.48
C GLU A 138 -15.63 -20.56 -21.28
N GLU A 139 -15.72 -21.35 -22.34
CA GLU A 139 -16.09 -22.77 -22.25
C GLU A 139 -14.94 -23.58 -21.65
N VAL A 140 -15.28 -24.54 -20.79
CA VAL A 140 -14.32 -25.43 -20.13
C VAL A 140 -14.49 -26.83 -20.69
N ASP A 141 -13.45 -27.32 -21.35
CA ASP A 141 -13.42 -28.66 -21.94
C ASP A 141 -12.60 -29.65 -21.10
N ASP A 142 -13.04 -30.91 -21.11
CA ASP A 142 -12.27 -32.05 -20.59
C ASP A 142 -11.10 -32.45 -21.51
N ALA A 143 -10.29 -33.42 -21.07
CA ALA A 143 -9.15 -33.92 -21.85
C ALA A 143 -9.55 -34.58 -23.19
N ALA A 144 -10.83 -34.92 -23.36
CA ALA A 144 -11.39 -35.47 -24.59
C ALA A 144 -12.01 -34.39 -25.49
N GLY A 145 -11.90 -33.10 -25.13
CA GLY A 145 -12.46 -31.98 -25.88
C GLY A 145 -13.98 -31.84 -25.73
N ARG A 146 -14.57 -32.39 -24.66
CA ARG A 146 -16.01 -32.23 -24.37
C ARG A 146 -16.20 -31.13 -23.35
N THR A 147 -17.11 -30.20 -23.64
CA THR A 147 -17.45 -29.12 -22.73
C THR A 147 -18.15 -29.65 -21.48
N VAL A 148 -17.56 -29.37 -20.32
CA VAL A 148 -18.07 -29.77 -19.00
C VAL A 148 -18.78 -28.63 -18.27
N GLY A 149 -18.60 -27.39 -18.75
CA GLY A 149 -19.17 -26.18 -18.17
C GLY A 149 -18.57 -24.92 -18.77
N ALA A 150 -18.73 -23.80 -18.09
CA ALA A 150 -18.17 -22.51 -18.51
C ALA A 150 -17.79 -21.63 -17.32
N LEU A 151 -16.83 -20.73 -17.54
CA LEU A 151 -16.50 -19.63 -16.62
C LEU A 151 -17.15 -18.36 -17.14
N VAL A 152 -18.11 -17.84 -16.39
CA VAL A 152 -18.81 -16.58 -16.70
C VAL A 152 -18.22 -15.48 -15.84
N ARG A 153 -17.59 -14.50 -16.47
CA ARG A 153 -16.96 -13.35 -15.81
C ARG A 153 -17.83 -12.12 -16.01
N THR A 154 -18.34 -11.56 -14.92
CA THR A 154 -19.22 -10.39 -14.95
C THR A 154 -18.55 -9.20 -14.29
N ARG A 155 -18.64 -8.03 -14.93
CA ARG A 155 -18.17 -6.73 -14.41
C ARG A 155 -19.32 -5.74 -14.42
N GLN A 156 -19.48 -5.00 -13.33
CA GLN A 156 -20.41 -3.86 -13.28
C GLN A 156 -19.78 -2.64 -13.97
N PRO A 157 -20.55 -1.82 -14.69
CA PRO A 157 -20.06 -0.52 -15.15
C PRO A 157 -19.67 0.34 -13.95
N LEU A 158 -18.66 1.19 -14.14
CA LEU A 158 -18.22 2.15 -13.13
C LEU A 158 -18.34 3.56 -13.66
N ALA A 159 -18.85 4.46 -12.83
CA ALA A 159 -18.87 5.90 -13.06
C ALA A 159 -18.03 6.61 -11.99
N GLY A 160 -17.13 7.46 -12.45
CA GLY A 160 -16.31 8.30 -11.60
C GLY A 160 -16.12 9.69 -12.18
N GLU A 161 -15.38 10.51 -11.47
CA GLU A 161 -15.03 11.87 -11.85
C GLU A 161 -13.57 12.13 -11.47
N PHE A 162 -12.85 12.82 -12.34
CA PHE A 162 -11.51 13.33 -12.09
C PHE A 162 -11.54 14.85 -12.19
N GLU A 163 -11.23 15.52 -11.10
CA GLU A 163 -11.14 16.96 -11.01
C GLU A 163 -9.69 17.40 -10.82
N VAL A 164 -9.31 18.45 -11.52
CA VAL A 164 -8.04 19.16 -11.32
C VAL A 164 -8.38 20.62 -11.06
N ALA A 165 -7.87 21.17 -9.96
CA ALA A 165 -7.91 22.60 -9.67
C ALA A 165 -6.48 23.15 -9.69
N ALA A 166 -6.26 24.23 -10.44
CA ALA A 166 -4.98 24.92 -10.53
C ALA A 166 -5.11 26.36 -10.03
N VAL A 167 -4.34 26.71 -9.00
CA VAL A 167 -4.34 28.05 -8.41
C VAL A 167 -2.91 28.58 -8.32
N PRO A 168 -2.63 29.81 -8.80
CA PRO A 168 -1.32 30.44 -8.62
C PRO A 168 -0.95 30.61 -7.14
N ASP A 169 0.29 30.31 -6.78
CA ASP A 169 0.84 30.47 -5.43
C ASP A 169 2.30 30.96 -5.51
N GLY A 170 2.47 32.28 -5.63
CA GLY A 170 3.76 32.90 -5.87
C GLY A 170 4.31 32.55 -7.25
N ARG A 171 5.51 31.95 -7.30
CA ARG A 171 6.11 31.45 -8.55
C ARG A 171 5.62 30.06 -8.95
N PHE A 172 4.91 29.37 -8.06
CA PHE A 172 4.42 28.02 -8.26
C PHE A 172 2.95 28.03 -8.66
N LEU A 173 2.48 26.91 -9.20
CA LEU A 173 1.08 26.56 -9.29
C LEU A 173 0.77 25.52 -8.22
N ARG A 174 -0.22 25.79 -7.37
CA ARG A 174 -0.76 24.79 -6.45
C ARG A 174 -1.87 24.04 -7.17
N LEU A 175 -1.62 22.77 -7.43
CA LEU A 175 -2.56 21.85 -8.04
C LEU A 175 -3.26 21.06 -6.95
N THR A 176 -4.54 20.77 -7.14
CA THR A 176 -5.28 19.78 -6.36
C THR A 176 -5.94 18.85 -7.34
N VAL A 177 -5.76 17.55 -7.16
CA VAL A 177 -6.49 16.56 -7.94
C VAL A 177 -7.41 15.77 -7.02
N GLU A 178 -8.59 15.42 -7.51
CA GLU A 178 -9.54 14.55 -6.83
C GLU A 178 -9.99 13.45 -7.78
N VAL A 179 -9.97 12.22 -7.31
CA VAL A 179 -10.65 11.09 -7.95
C VAL A 179 -11.84 10.73 -7.08
N ARG A 180 -13.02 10.67 -7.69
CA ARG A 180 -14.27 10.37 -7.00
C ARG A 180 -15.06 9.29 -7.71
N ASN A 181 -15.62 8.38 -6.93
CA ASN A 181 -16.68 7.47 -7.35
C ASN A 181 -18.00 8.26 -7.44
N ALA A 182 -18.59 8.27 -8.63
CA ALA A 182 -19.80 9.01 -8.96
C ALA A 182 -21.00 8.08 -9.26
N ASP A 183 -20.90 6.80 -8.92
CA ASP A 183 -22.00 5.84 -9.08
C ASP A 183 -23.17 6.11 -8.11
N ALA A 184 -24.28 5.43 -8.37
CA ALA A 184 -25.40 5.42 -7.43
C ALA A 184 -25.03 4.73 -6.10
N PRO A 185 -25.61 5.16 -4.96
CA PRO A 185 -25.37 4.54 -3.67
C PRO A 185 -25.53 3.01 -3.70
N ALA A 186 -24.67 2.33 -2.95
CA ALA A 186 -24.70 0.87 -2.86
C ALA A 186 -25.93 0.37 -2.10
N THR A 187 -26.46 -0.78 -2.54
CA THR A 187 -27.59 -1.47 -1.87
C THR A 187 -27.14 -2.47 -0.82
N GLY A 188 -25.85 -2.80 -0.77
CA GLY A 188 -25.24 -3.68 0.23
C GLY A 188 -23.74 -3.89 -0.02
N PRO A 189 -23.05 -4.70 0.80
CA PRO A 189 -21.59 -4.88 0.73
C PRO A 189 -21.07 -5.42 -0.61
N GLN A 190 -21.71 -6.45 -1.16
CA GLN A 190 -21.31 -7.03 -2.46
C GLN A 190 -21.49 -6.04 -3.61
N ASP A 191 -22.55 -5.25 -3.53
CA ASP A 191 -22.89 -4.21 -4.50
C ASP A 191 -21.92 -3.03 -4.42
N ALA A 192 -21.52 -2.66 -3.19
CA ALA A 192 -20.53 -1.61 -2.93
C ALA A 192 -19.20 -1.95 -3.56
N ILE A 193 -18.61 -3.11 -3.23
CA ILE A 193 -17.29 -3.48 -3.76
C ILE A 193 -17.31 -3.71 -5.28
N ALA A 194 -18.41 -4.23 -5.85
CA ALA A 194 -18.54 -4.42 -7.29
C ALA A 194 -18.59 -3.10 -8.08
N ARG A 195 -18.97 -2.00 -7.43
CA ARG A 195 -18.98 -0.64 -7.99
C ARG A 195 -17.91 0.28 -7.41
N SER A 196 -16.91 -0.27 -6.71
CA SER A 196 -15.78 0.52 -6.20
C SER A 196 -14.69 0.68 -7.25
N LEU A 197 -13.97 1.80 -7.21
CA LEU A 197 -12.66 1.94 -7.86
C LEU A 197 -11.63 1.42 -6.87
N ILE A 198 -11.09 0.22 -7.10
CA ILE A 198 -10.24 -0.48 -6.11
C ILE A 198 -8.76 -0.14 -6.36
N GLY A 199 -7.97 0.19 -5.33
CA GLY A 199 -6.55 0.51 -5.53
C GLY A 199 -6.33 1.79 -6.34
N ALA A 200 -7.24 2.76 -6.23
CA ALA A 200 -7.21 3.98 -7.03
C ALA A 200 -5.96 4.83 -6.71
N HIS A 201 -5.25 5.22 -7.77
CA HIS A 201 -4.09 6.10 -7.70
C HIS A 201 -3.95 6.88 -9.02
N VAL A 202 -3.13 7.94 -8.99
CA VAL A 202 -2.95 8.83 -10.15
C VAL A 202 -1.47 9.01 -10.44
N LEU A 203 -1.07 8.84 -11.70
CA LEU A 203 0.24 9.23 -12.19
C LEU A 203 0.12 10.55 -12.96
N GLY A 204 0.84 11.57 -12.53
CA GLY A 204 1.00 12.83 -13.23
C GLY A 204 2.33 12.87 -13.97
N GLN A 205 2.30 13.32 -15.23
CA GLN A 205 3.48 13.63 -16.01
C GLN A 205 3.43 15.09 -16.43
N VAL A 206 4.55 15.79 -16.32
CA VAL A 206 4.69 17.17 -16.81
C VAL A 206 5.82 17.27 -17.84
N THR A 207 5.56 18.06 -18.89
CA THR A 207 6.59 18.55 -19.80
C THR A 207 6.62 20.07 -19.76
N GLY A 208 7.80 20.70 -19.84
CA GLY A 208 7.92 22.17 -19.79
C GLY A 208 7.87 22.78 -18.38
N GLY A 209 7.68 21.94 -17.35
CA GLY A 209 7.71 22.31 -15.94
C GLY A 209 8.22 21.16 -15.07
N GLN A 210 8.16 21.31 -13.75
CA GLN A 210 8.64 20.31 -12.77
C GLN A 210 7.72 20.25 -11.56
N PHE A 211 7.41 19.06 -11.08
CA PHE A 211 6.74 18.89 -9.79
C PHE A 211 7.72 19.21 -8.65
N VAL A 212 7.18 19.75 -7.56
CA VAL A 212 7.96 20.02 -6.36
C VAL A 212 7.67 18.92 -5.33
N SER A 213 8.74 18.41 -4.71
CA SER A 213 8.63 17.44 -3.62
C SER A 213 7.75 17.98 -2.49
N SER A 214 6.85 17.13 -1.98
CA SER A 214 6.08 17.41 -0.77
C SER A 214 6.82 17.04 0.52
N LEU A 215 7.88 16.22 0.43
CA LEU A 215 8.67 15.70 1.56
C LEU A 215 9.97 16.50 1.78
N ASP A 216 10.54 17.02 0.71
CA ASP A 216 11.74 17.85 0.68
C ASP A 216 11.56 19.07 -0.23
N PRO A 217 10.61 19.97 0.09
CA PRO A 217 10.44 21.17 -0.72
C PRO A 217 11.64 22.11 -0.57
N PRO A 218 12.07 22.77 -1.66
CA PRO A 218 12.96 23.92 -1.56
C PRO A 218 12.40 24.97 -0.59
N ALA A 219 13.27 25.72 0.09
CA ALA A 219 12.87 26.66 1.14
C ALA A 219 11.82 27.70 0.68
N GLU A 220 11.86 28.10 -0.59
CA GLU A 220 10.88 29.01 -1.20
C GLU A 220 9.50 28.37 -1.46
N ALA A 221 9.44 27.05 -1.59
CA ALA A 221 8.22 26.29 -1.84
C ALA A 221 7.56 25.77 -0.55
N ALA A 222 8.32 25.65 0.55
CA ALA A 222 7.84 25.08 1.81
C ALA A 222 6.52 25.70 2.31
N PRO A 223 6.33 27.04 2.33
CA PRO A 223 5.06 27.63 2.76
C PRO A 223 3.88 27.25 1.86
N ALA A 224 4.12 27.06 0.55
CA ALA A 224 3.08 26.68 -0.40
C ALA A 224 2.74 25.18 -0.31
N VAL A 225 3.72 24.33 0.02
CA VAL A 225 3.48 22.91 0.32
C VAL A 225 2.67 22.74 1.60
N GLU A 226 2.91 23.53 2.64
CA GLU A 226 2.11 23.51 3.89
C GLU A 226 0.62 23.82 3.66
N ARG A 227 0.29 24.59 2.61
CA ARG A 227 -1.09 24.88 2.21
C ARG A 227 -1.75 23.75 1.41
N CYS A 228 -1.01 22.72 1.04
CA CYS A 228 -1.54 21.59 0.28
C CYS A 228 -2.23 20.58 1.21
N ALA A 229 -3.54 20.42 1.05
CA ALA A 229 -4.30 19.40 1.75
C ALA A 229 -4.13 18.03 1.08
N ARG A 230 -4.21 16.96 1.86
CA ARG A 230 -4.19 15.58 1.38
C ARG A 230 -5.32 14.80 2.06
N HIS A 231 -5.97 13.93 1.31
CA HIS A 231 -7.06 13.09 1.81
C HIS A 231 -6.93 11.69 1.23
N ARG A 232 -6.62 10.70 2.09
CA ARG A 232 -6.51 9.27 1.77
C ARG A 232 -5.46 8.90 0.70
N CYS A 233 -4.57 9.82 0.36
CA CYS A 233 -3.46 9.60 -0.54
C CYS A 233 -2.33 10.62 -0.29
N PHE A 234 -1.13 10.32 -0.78
CA PHE A 234 0.03 11.19 -0.67
C PHE A 234 0.75 11.33 -2.03
N PRO A 235 1.10 12.56 -2.46
CA PRO A 235 1.85 12.79 -3.70
C PRO A 235 3.35 12.66 -3.47
N VAL A 236 4.03 11.87 -4.30
CA VAL A 236 5.48 11.68 -4.30
C VAL A 236 6.06 11.81 -5.71
N LEU A 237 7.30 12.28 -5.83
CA LEU A 237 8.03 12.24 -7.09
C LEU A 237 8.28 10.78 -7.47
N ALA A 238 7.98 10.41 -8.71
CA ALA A 238 8.02 9.02 -9.17
C ALA A 238 9.12 8.75 -10.21
N GLY A 239 9.78 9.80 -10.71
CA GLY A 239 10.93 9.66 -11.60
C GLY A 239 12.16 9.09 -10.87
N PRO A 240 13.24 8.76 -11.59
CA PRO A 240 14.56 8.58 -10.98
C PRO A 240 14.98 9.79 -10.14
N PRO A 241 15.98 9.66 -9.24
CA PRO A 241 16.56 10.81 -8.56
C PRO A 241 16.90 11.93 -9.55
N ASP A 242 16.62 13.18 -9.15
CA ASP A 242 16.73 14.40 -9.97
C ASP A 242 15.70 14.55 -11.12
N ASP A 243 14.84 13.55 -11.37
CA ASP A 243 13.72 13.65 -12.33
C ASP A 243 12.42 14.03 -11.62
N HIS A 244 12.03 15.30 -11.82
CA HIS A 244 10.83 15.91 -11.26
C HIS A 244 9.67 15.98 -12.27
N SER A 245 9.77 15.26 -13.38
CA SER A 245 8.73 15.26 -14.43
C SER A 245 7.56 14.32 -14.14
N LEU A 246 7.70 13.42 -13.14
CA LEU A 246 6.72 12.40 -12.80
C LEU A 246 6.31 12.49 -11.33
N LEU A 247 5.01 12.36 -11.09
CA LEU A 247 4.39 12.37 -9.77
C LEU A 247 3.47 11.16 -9.63
N LEU A 248 3.56 10.42 -8.53
CA LEU A 248 2.61 9.38 -8.16
C LEU A 248 1.81 9.83 -6.94
N ILE A 249 0.50 9.80 -7.06
CA ILE A 249 -0.44 10.08 -5.98
C ILE A 249 -0.97 8.74 -5.51
N SER A 250 -0.37 8.25 -4.43
CA SER A 250 -0.55 6.89 -3.95
C SER A 250 -1.43 6.85 -2.70
N PRO A 251 -2.33 5.86 -2.55
CA PRO A 251 -3.11 5.64 -1.34
C PRO A 251 -2.27 5.05 -0.19
N ILE A 252 -1.10 4.50 -0.49
CA ILE A 252 -0.07 4.16 0.48
C ILE A 252 1.04 5.20 0.44
N ILE A 253 1.70 5.41 1.57
CA ILE A 253 2.67 6.49 1.67
C ILE A 253 4.04 5.96 1.29
N LEU A 254 4.67 6.67 0.36
CA LEU A 254 5.96 6.36 -0.20
C LEU A 254 6.90 7.54 0.04
N TYR A 255 8.18 7.29 -0.15
CA TYR A 255 9.17 8.35 -0.30
C TYR A 255 9.26 8.81 -1.75
N ASP A 256 9.85 9.98 -1.98
CA ASP A 256 10.20 10.41 -3.32
C ASP A 256 11.18 9.44 -3.97
N HIS A 257 11.04 9.28 -5.28
CA HIS A 257 11.80 8.36 -6.11
C HIS A 257 11.73 6.91 -5.61
N PRO A 258 10.50 6.37 -5.38
CA PRO A 258 10.36 5.01 -4.88
C PRO A 258 11.01 4.01 -5.85
N GLU A 259 11.62 2.98 -5.29
CA GLU A 259 12.25 1.89 -6.05
C GLU A 259 11.60 0.57 -5.65
N ILE A 260 11.29 -0.27 -6.63
CA ILE A 260 11.08 -1.70 -6.36
C ILE A 260 12.48 -2.29 -6.22
N ALA A 261 12.73 -3.00 -5.12
CA ALA A 261 14.01 -3.64 -4.88
C ALA A 261 14.38 -4.54 -6.08
N GLU A 262 15.61 -4.42 -6.61
CA GLU A 262 16.05 -5.20 -7.78
C GLU A 262 15.97 -6.71 -7.56
N GLN A 263 16.00 -7.13 -6.29
CA GLN A 263 15.83 -8.52 -5.84
C GLN A 263 14.38 -8.99 -6.00
N SER A 264 13.41 -8.08 -5.90
CA SER A 264 11.97 -8.31 -6.02
C SER A 264 11.52 -8.33 -7.47
N ALA A 265 12.07 -9.25 -8.26
CA ALA A 265 11.75 -9.37 -9.69
C ALA A 265 10.32 -9.87 -9.98
N GLY A 266 9.48 -10.04 -8.96
CA GLY A 266 8.13 -10.58 -9.10
C GLY A 266 7.11 -10.03 -8.11
N GLU A 267 5.92 -9.67 -8.63
CA GLU A 267 4.78 -9.25 -7.82
C GLU A 267 4.33 -10.39 -6.89
N LEU A 268 4.47 -10.23 -5.57
CA LEU A 268 3.91 -11.13 -4.55
C LEU A 268 2.69 -10.53 -3.82
N PHE A 269 2.31 -9.29 -4.17
CA PHE A 269 1.13 -8.57 -3.64
C PHE A 269 1.13 -8.34 -2.12
N ASP A 270 2.29 -8.51 -1.48
CA ASP A 270 2.55 -8.30 -0.06
C ASP A 270 3.85 -7.50 0.08
N SER A 271 3.74 -6.18 0.20
CA SER A 271 4.89 -5.27 0.29
C SER A 271 5.56 -5.27 1.67
N THR A 272 5.12 -6.14 2.59
CA THR A 272 5.57 -6.16 4.00
C THR A 272 6.38 -7.41 4.39
N GLU A 273 6.49 -8.41 3.52
CA GLU A 273 7.25 -9.63 3.81
C GLU A 273 8.54 -9.74 2.98
N ILE A 274 9.55 -10.41 3.55
CA ILE A 274 10.82 -10.72 2.88
C ILE A 274 10.51 -11.71 1.74
N ASP A 275 10.66 -11.27 0.48
CA ASP A 275 10.37 -12.07 -0.74
C ASP A 275 10.96 -13.48 -0.71
N GLU A 276 12.12 -13.65 -0.10
CA GLU A 276 12.76 -14.94 0.11
C GLU A 276 11.93 -15.87 1.00
N ILE A 277 11.45 -15.37 2.15
CA ILE A 277 10.63 -16.14 3.10
C ILE A 277 9.30 -16.52 2.45
N LEU A 278 8.67 -15.59 1.74
CA LEU A 278 7.45 -15.89 1.00
C LEU A 278 7.68 -16.95 -0.08
N THR A 279 8.76 -16.84 -0.84
CA THR A 279 9.11 -17.82 -1.87
C THR A 279 9.33 -19.20 -1.25
N LEU A 280 10.10 -19.31 -0.16
CA LEU A 280 10.33 -20.56 0.56
C LEU A 280 9.02 -21.14 1.13
N ARG A 281 8.14 -20.29 1.66
CA ARG A 281 6.82 -20.71 2.16
C ARG A 281 5.92 -21.24 1.05
N VAL A 282 5.95 -20.64 -0.13
CA VAL A 282 5.21 -21.15 -1.30
C VAL A 282 5.79 -22.49 -1.74
N MET A 283 7.12 -22.62 -1.82
CA MET A 283 7.78 -23.87 -2.21
C MET A 283 7.45 -25.03 -1.26
N THR A 284 7.27 -24.75 0.03
CA THR A 284 6.94 -25.74 1.07
C THR A 284 5.44 -26.03 1.24
N MET A 285 4.56 -25.33 0.51
CA MET A 285 3.14 -25.70 0.44
C MET A 285 2.99 -27.13 -0.12
N THR A 286 1.96 -27.84 0.35
CA THR A 286 1.62 -29.15 -0.20
C THR A 286 1.12 -29.05 -1.64
N ASP A 287 1.19 -30.15 -2.41
CA ASP A 287 0.70 -30.19 -3.78
C ASP A 287 -0.79 -29.81 -3.88
N GLU A 288 -1.59 -30.22 -2.89
CA GLU A 288 -3.02 -29.85 -2.79
C GLU A 288 -3.20 -28.35 -2.58
N GLU A 289 -2.41 -27.74 -1.70
CA GLU A 289 -2.46 -26.30 -1.44
C GLU A 289 -2.03 -25.49 -2.67
N LYS A 290 -0.99 -25.94 -3.37
CA LYS A 290 -0.54 -25.32 -4.63
C LYS A 290 -1.59 -25.45 -5.73
N ALA A 291 -2.23 -26.62 -5.86
CA ALA A 291 -3.33 -26.81 -6.80
C ALA A 291 -4.51 -25.88 -6.47
N GLN A 292 -4.85 -25.72 -5.20
CA GLN A 292 -5.90 -24.80 -4.76
C GLN A 292 -5.57 -23.33 -5.05
N ALA A 293 -4.32 -22.91 -4.85
CA ALA A 293 -3.88 -21.55 -5.20
C ALA A 293 -3.99 -21.30 -6.71
N ARG A 294 -3.51 -22.24 -7.54
CA ARG A 294 -3.64 -22.17 -9.01
C ARG A 294 -5.10 -22.11 -9.48
N ALA A 295 -6.01 -22.80 -8.80
CA ALA A 295 -7.44 -22.78 -9.10
C ALA A 295 -8.16 -21.49 -8.67
N THR A 296 -7.54 -20.69 -7.77
CA THR A 296 -8.13 -19.47 -7.22
C THR A 296 -8.03 -18.31 -8.21
N ASP A 297 -6.84 -17.97 -8.70
CA ASP A 297 -6.62 -16.81 -9.57
C ASP A 297 -5.47 -17.08 -10.55
N PRO A 298 -5.55 -16.66 -11.83
CA PRO A 298 -4.44 -16.80 -12.77
C PRO A 298 -3.13 -16.19 -12.26
N ARG A 299 -3.17 -15.04 -11.57
CA ARG A 299 -1.99 -14.39 -10.98
C ARG A 299 -1.40 -15.23 -9.84
N ALA A 300 -2.25 -15.90 -9.06
CA ALA A 300 -1.78 -16.84 -8.03
C ALA A 300 -1.06 -18.03 -8.67
N ALA A 301 -1.56 -18.53 -9.80
CA ALA A 301 -0.91 -19.60 -10.54
C ALA A 301 0.49 -19.19 -11.01
N GLU A 302 0.62 -18.00 -11.59
CA GLU A 302 1.90 -17.43 -12.01
C GLU A 302 2.89 -17.29 -10.84
N ILE A 303 2.43 -16.84 -9.66
CA ILE A 303 3.26 -16.76 -8.45
C ILE A 303 3.78 -18.14 -8.05
N VAL A 304 2.89 -19.14 -7.93
CA VAL A 304 3.28 -20.49 -7.51
C VAL A 304 4.23 -21.13 -8.53
N ASP A 305 3.95 -21.01 -9.82
CA ASP A 305 4.79 -21.54 -10.90
C ASP A 305 6.19 -20.92 -10.89
N ARG A 306 6.27 -19.61 -10.65
CA ARG A 306 7.54 -18.89 -10.53
C ARG A 306 8.33 -19.34 -9.30
N CYS A 307 7.69 -19.49 -8.14
CA CYS A 307 8.35 -19.98 -6.93
C CYS A 307 8.84 -21.43 -7.10
N ASP A 308 8.04 -22.31 -7.72
CA ASP A 308 8.43 -23.70 -8.00
C ASP A 308 9.60 -23.80 -9.00
N ALA A 309 9.69 -22.85 -9.93
CA ALA A 309 10.78 -22.76 -10.91
C ALA A 309 12.03 -22.00 -10.40
N ALA A 310 11.99 -21.44 -9.19
CA ALA A 310 13.07 -20.62 -8.65
C ALA A 310 14.37 -21.42 -8.53
N THR A 311 15.46 -20.87 -9.10
CA THR A 311 16.78 -21.52 -9.04
C THR A 311 17.52 -21.13 -7.76
N PRO A 312 18.48 -21.95 -7.27
CA PRO A 312 19.33 -21.58 -6.14
C PRO A 312 20.16 -20.30 -6.35
N GLU A 313 20.38 -19.88 -7.60
CA GLU A 313 21.02 -18.59 -7.92
C GLU A 313 20.03 -17.44 -7.71
N ALA A 314 18.79 -17.57 -8.20
CA ALA A 314 17.73 -16.59 -7.97
C ALA A 314 17.41 -16.44 -6.47
N MET A 315 17.38 -17.54 -5.72
CA MET A 315 17.19 -17.50 -4.26
C MET A 315 18.33 -16.76 -3.54
N ARG A 316 19.57 -16.89 -4.01
CA ARG A 316 20.71 -16.15 -3.43
C ARG A 316 20.64 -14.65 -3.69
N GLN A 317 19.98 -14.24 -4.77
CA GLN A 317 19.73 -12.82 -5.07
C GLN A 317 18.62 -12.23 -4.20
N LEU A 318 17.72 -13.06 -3.65
CA LEU A 318 16.66 -12.65 -2.72
C LEU A 318 17.16 -12.47 -1.27
N HIS A 319 18.35 -12.99 -0.93
CA HIS A 319 18.95 -12.76 0.39
C HIS A 319 19.25 -11.27 0.60
N GLY A 320 18.62 -10.68 1.61
CA GLY A 320 18.93 -9.33 2.06
C GLY A 320 20.40 -9.22 2.52
N VAL A 321 21.04 -8.08 2.21
CA VAL A 321 22.41 -7.79 2.67
C VAL A 321 22.37 -7.40 4.15
N LEU A 322 22.89 -8.27 5.03
CA LEU A 322 23.10 -7.96 6.45
C LEU A 322 24.00 -6.72 6.58
N ARG A 323 23.51 -5.68 7.27
CA ARG A 323 24.31 -4.51 7.66
C ARG A 323 24.94 -4.77 9.02
N GLU A 324 26.18 -4.32 9.21
CA GLU A 324 26.86 -4.43 10.52
C GLU A 324 26.17 -3.52 11.56
N PRO A 325 25.87 -4.01 12.78
CA PRO A 325 25.24 -3.22 13.84
C PRO A 325 26.13 -2.03 14.23
N ARG A 326 25.56 -0.83 14.37
CA ARG A 326 26.29 0.38 14.80
C ARG A 326 26.36 0.43 16.32
N LEU A 327 27.56 0.33 16.88
CA LEU A 327 27.79 0.21 18.34
C LEU A 327 27.64 1.52 19.16
N ASP A 328 27.44 2.68 18.53
CA ASP A 328 27.52 4.00 19.19
C ASP A 328 26.17 4.68 19.52
N ARG A 329 25.07 3.92 19.67
CA ARG A 329 23.71 4.47 19.90
C ARG A 329 23.18 4.29 21.33
N PRO A 330 22.27 5.18 21.80
CA PRO A 330 21.67 5.08 23.13
C PRO A 330 20.83 3.80 23.27
N ARG A 331 21.06 3.05 24.36
CA ARG A 331 20.39 1.79 24.65
C ARG A 331 19.24 1.99 25.65
N PRO A 332 18.19 1.15 25.60
CA PRO A 332 17.19 1.11 26.67
C PRO A 332 17.84 0.79 28.02
N VAL A 333 17.30 1.38 29.09
CA VAL A 333 17.74 1.17 30.48
C VAL A 333 16.78 0.19 31.16
N PRO A 334 17.26 -0.88 31.84
CA PRO A 334 18.66 -1.21 32.13
C PRO A 334 19.40 -1.93 30.98
N GLU A 335 20.71 -1.72 30.91
CA GLU A 335 21.58 -2.27 29.86
C GLU A 335 21.70 -3.81 29.92
N VAL A 336 21.86 -4.44 28.75
CA VAL A 336 22.25 -5.86 28.65
C VAL A 336 23.62 -6.07 29.32
N PRO A 337 23.81 -7.09 30.17
CA PRO A 337 25.08 -7.34 30.85
C PRO A 337 26.25 -7.55 29.88
N ASP A 338 27.41 -6.93 30.17
CA ASP A 338 28.64 -7.14 29.41
C ASP A 338 29.07 -8.62 29.39
N GLY A 339 29.37 -9.14 28.19
CA GLY A 339 29.94 -10.47 27.99
C GLY A 339 29.04 -11.52 27.31
N PHE A 340 27.87 -11.12 26.82
CA PHE A 340 26.95 -11.98 26.04
C PHE A 340 26.81 -11.47 24.59
N ASP A 341 26.81 -12.40 23.63
CA ASP A 341 26.49 -12.09 22.23
C ASP A 341 24.99 -11.79 22.07
N TRP A 342 24.60 -10.97 21.09
CA TRP A 342 23.22 -10.52 20.91
C TRP A 342 22.22 -11.65 20.60
N TRP A 343 22.70 -12.81 20.13
CA TRP A 343 21.89 -14.00 19.87
C TRP A 343 21.79 -14.95 21.08
N ASP A 344 22.38 -14.59 22.23
CA ASP A 344 22.27 -15.40 23.44
C ASP A 344 20.85 -15.26 24.04
N PRO A 345 20.15 -16.37 24.33
CA PRO A 345 18.82 -16.33 24.98
C PRO A 345 18.78 -15.54 26.30
N VAL A 346 19.92 -15.35 26.95
CA VAL A 346 20.05 -14.50 28.16
C VAL A 346 19.93 -13.01 27.81
N ALA A 347 20.46 -12.57 26.65
CA ALA A 347 20.30 -11.20 26.15
C ALA A 347 18.84 -10.87 25.82
N ASP A 348 18.08 -11.85 25.32
CA ASP A 348 16.65 -11.75 25.01
C ASP A 348 15.79 -11.50 26.27
N SER A 349 16.27 -11.92 27.44
CA SER A 349 15.59 -11.73 28.74
C SER A 349 15.94 -10.42 29.47
N ALA A 350 16.92 -9.67 28.94
CA ALA A 350 17.40 -8.41 29.52
C ALA A 350 16.55 -7.21 29.11
N VAL A 351 15.97 -7.23 27.90
CA VAL A 351 15.02 -6.22 27.42
C VAL A 351 13.65 -6.50 28.02
N ARG A 352 13.08 -5.54 28.73
CA ARG A 352 11.73 -5.61 29.30
C ARG A 352 10.92 -4.39 28.84
N PRO A 353 10.24 -4.50 27.69
CA PRO A 353 9.55 -3.36 27.07
C PRO A 353 8.53 -2.65 27.96
N ASP A 354 8.02 -3.34 29.00
CA ASP A 354 7.07 -2.81 29.97
C ASP A 354 7.67 -1.90 31.05
N ILE A 355 8.98 -1.98 31.32
CA ILE A 355 9.66 -1.22 32.38
C ILE A 355 10.90 -0.48 31.88
N ASP A 356 11.39 -0.80 30.68
CA ASP A 356 12.54 -0.15 30.10
C ASP A 356 12.24 1.31 29.76
N ALA A 357 13.27 2.15 29.87
CA ALA A 357 13.19 3.58 29.57
C ALA A 357 14.24 3.99 28.55
N VAL A 358 13.90 4.99 27.72
CA VAL A 358 14.83 5.60 26.76
C VAL A 358 14.91 7.12 26.98
N PRO A 359 16.10 7.73 26.95
CA PRO A 359 16.23 9.17 27.05
C PRO A 359 15.72 9.86 25.77
N VAL A 360 14.68 10.66 25.91
CA VAL A 360 14.10 11.51 24.86
C VAL A 360 14.27 12.96 25.29
N ALA A 361 15.02 13.76 24.54
CA ALA A 361 15.32 15.16 24.88
C ALA A 361 15.82 15.38 26.33
N GLY A 362 16.48 14.37 26.92
CA GLY A 362 16.98 14.40 28.31
C GLY A 362 15.99 13.94 29.39
N VAL A 363 14.78 13.52 29.02
CA VAL A 363 13.77 12.93 29.92
C VAL A 363 13.70 11.42 29.67
N LEU A 364 13.67 10.62 30.73
CA LEU A 364 13.47 9.18 30.59
C LEU A 364 12.00 8.89 30.30
N VAL A 365 11.74 8.40 29.10
CA VAL A 365 10.42 7.99 28.63
C VAL A 365 10.27 6.49 28.82
N HIS A 366 9.19 6.07 29.46
CA HIS A 366 8.86 4.67 29.75
C HIS A 366 7.38 4.40 29.50
N ARG A 367 6.94 3.15 29.66
CA ARG A 367 5.52 2.79 29.59
C ARG A 367 4.68 3.67 30.52
N GLY A 368 3.70 4.37 29.96
CA GLY A 368 2.80 5.30 30.66
C GLY A 368 3.15 6.78 30.47
N SER A 369 4.35 7.13 30.02
CA SER A 369 4.72 8.53 29.71
C SER A 369 3.88 9.08 28.55
N ARG A 370 3.57 10.39 28.60
CA ARG A 370 2.94 11.11 27.49
C ARG A 370 3.99 11.78 26.61
N VAL A 371 3.82 11.64 25.30
CA VAL A 371 4.69 12.21 24.27
C VAL A 371 3.86 12.87 23.18
N ARG A 372 4.44 13.84 22.48
CA ARG A 372 3.96 14.36 21.22
C ARG A 372 4.83 13.83 20.10
N LEU A 373 4.19 13.43 19.01
CA LEU A 373 4.87 12.81 17.88
C LEU A 373 5.34 13.90 16.89
N HIS A 374 6.59 13.78 16.46
CA HIS A 374 7.23 14.58 15.41
C HIS A 374 7.98 13.67 14.44
N PRO A 375 7.25 12.87 13.63
CA PRO A 375 7.85 11.95 12.69
C PRO A 375 8.82 12.66 11.75
N SER A 376 9.99 12.06 11.53
CA SER A 376 11.05 12.57 10.67
C SER A 376 11.19 11.70 9.41
N ARG A 377 12.15 12.01 8.52
CA ARG A 377 12.45 11.24 7.29
C ARG A 377 12.85 9.76 7.49
N ARG A 378 12.84 9.26 8.72
CA ARG A 378 13.09 7.84 9.05
C ARG A 378 11.83 7.09 9.46
N ALA A 379 10.74 7.80 9.75
CA ALA A 379 9.46 7.20 10.11
C ALA A 379 8.80 6.53 8.91
N ASP A 380 7.87 5.59 9.13
CA ASP A 380 7.02 5.16 8.02
C ASP A 380 6.21 6.37 7.59
N ALA A 381 6.05 6.58 6.29
CA ALA A 381 5.49 7.83 5.84
C ALA A 381 4.02 8.03 6.34
N GLN A 382 3.36 6.93 6.78
CA GLN A 382 2.10 6.92 7.55
C GLN A 382 2.13 7.74 8.84
N ASP A 383 3.28 7.82 9.49
CA ASP A 383 3.46 8.53 10.74
C ASP A 383 3.30 10.05 10.57
N LEU A 384 3.50 10.58 9.36
CA LEU A 384 3.27 12.01 9.06
C LEU A 384 1.82 12.46 9.34
N PHE A 385 0.84 11.55 9.33
CA PHE A 385 -0.54 11.89 9.68
C PHE A 385 -0.76 12.14 11.17
N VAL A 386 0.16 11.70 12.01
CA VAL A 386 0.10 11.87 13.46
C VAL A 386 1.09 12.91 13.97
N ASP A 387 1.72 13.69 13.08
CA ASP A 387 2.57 14.81 13.48
C ASP A 387 1.79 15.81 14.34
N GLY A 388 2.36 16.15 15.50
CA GLY A 388 1.75 16.98 16.53
C GLY A 388 0.71 16.27 17.42
N ALA A 389 0.35 15.01 17.14
CA ALA A 389 -0.61 14.26 17.95
C ALA A 389 -0.01 13.89 19.32
N ALA A 390 -0.86 13.90 20.36
CA ALA A 390 -0.50 13.40 21.68
C ALA A 390 -0.71 11.88 21.75
N ALA A 391 0.26 11.19 22.33
CA ALA A 391 0.24 9.74 22.46
C ALA A 391 0.77 9.29 23.82
N ARG A 392 0.36 8.09 24.24
CA ARG A 392 0.86 7.42 25.42
C ARG A 392 1.80 6.30 25.02
N VAL A 393 2.95 6.25 25.68
CA VAL A 393 3.92 5.17 25.51
C VAL A 393 3.40 3.89 26.14
N VAL A 394 3.42 2.80 25.37
CA VAL A 394 2.99 1.48 25.81
C VAL A 394 4.16 0.51 25.96
N SER A 395 5.23 0.71 25.19
CA SER A 395 6.41 -0.15 25.25
C SER A 395 7.66 0.56 24.71
N VAL A 396 8.83 0.08 25.13
CA VAL A 396 10.13 0.48 24.57
C VAL A 396 10.84 -0.76 24.05
N HIS A 397 11.29 -0.74 22.81
CA HIS A 397 11.94 -1.85 22.13
C HIS A 397 13.33 -1.44 21.64
N GLN A 398 14.18 -2.44 21.38
CA GLN A 398 15.40 -2.27 20.62
C GLN A 398 15.39 -3.26 19.46
N ASP A 399 15.77 -2.82 18.28
CA ASP A 399 15.93 -3.71 17.13
C ASP A 399 17.31 -4.37 17.09
N VAL A 400 17.50 -5.23 16.09
CA VAL A 400 18.75 -5.99 15.88
C VAL A 400 19.95 -5.10 15.52
N ASP A 401 19.71 -3.88 15.03
CA ASP A 401 20.74 -2.91 14.68
C ASP A 401 21.13 -2.02 15.89
N GLY A 402 20.43 -2.18 17.01
CA GLY A 402 20.65 -1.44 18.25
C GLY A 402 19.81 -0.18 18.36
N ASP A 403 18.87 0.05 17.44
CA ASP A 403 18.02 1.25 17.43
C ASP A 403 16.85 1.07 18.40
N SER A 404 16.61 2.11 19.20
CA SER A 404 15.50 2.12 20.14
C SER A 404 14.23 2.54 19.41
N HIS A 405 13.13 1.83 19.64
CA HIS A 405 11.81 2.11 19.08
C HIS A 405 10.78 2.19 20.20
N VAL A 406 10.04 3.28 20.26
CA VAL A 406 9.03 3.52 21.30
C VAL A 406 7.65 3.22 20.73
N GLY A 407 6.98 2.21 21.26
CA GLY A 407 5.60 1.88 20.93
C GLY A 407 4.63 2.84 21.60
N VAL A 408 3.72 3.44 20.83
CA VAL A 408 2.75 4.43 21.30
C VAL A 408 1.32 4.11 20.84
N VAL A 409 0.35 4.62 21.61
CA VAL A 409 -1.07 4.65 21.27
C VAL A 409 -1.55 6.11 21.32
N LEU A 410 -2.24 6.56 20.29
CA LEU A 410 -2.76 7.94 20.21
C LEU A 410 -3.89 8.15 21.23
N ASP A 411 -3.91 9.31 21.88
CA ASP A 411 -4.94 9.64 22.88
C ASP A 411 -6.35 9.76 22.26
N ASP A 412 -6.45 10.19 21.00
CA ASP A 412 -7.71 10.44 20.28
C ASP A 412 -8.11 9.33 19.29
N ASP A 413 -7.48 8.14 19.34
CA ASP A 413 -7.84 7.01 18.44
C ASP A 413 -9.11 6.29 18.94
N PRO A 414 -10.24 6.34 18.20
CA PRO A 414 -11.50 5.68 18.59
C PRO A 414 -11.40 4.14 18.61
N ALA A 415 -10.32 3.56 18.08
CA ALA A 415 -10.01 2.13 18.13
C ALA A 415 -8.87 1.78 19.11
N ALA A 416 -8.39 2.73 19.93
CA ALA A 416 -7.25 2.53 20.83
C ALA A 416 -7.37 1.29 21.73
N GLU A 417 -8.55 1.05 22.33
CA GLU A 417 -8.80 -0.13 23.18
C GLU A 417 -8.73 -1.46 22.39
N LEU A 418 -9.11 -1.43 21.11
CA LEU A 418 -9.05 -2.59 20.21
C LEU A 418 -7.60 -2.86 19.78
N HIS A 419 -6.84 -1.82 19.48
CA HIS A 419 -5.43 -1.88 19.10
C HIS A 419 -4.55 -2.39 20.26
N GLU A 420 -4.80 -1.93 21.49
CA GLU A 420 -4.14 -2.47 22.69
C GLU A 420 -4.47 -3.95 22.91
N TRP A 421 -5.71 -4.39 22.65
CA TRP A 421 -6.09 -5.79 22.84
C TRP A 421 -5.43 -6.76 21.84
N PHE A 422 -5.12 -6.29 20.63
CA PHE A 422 -4.42 -7.08 19.61
C PHE A 422 -2.90 -6.81 19.54
N GLY A 423 -2.37 -5.90 20.36
CA GLY A 423 -0.95 -5.57 20.43
C GLY A 423 -0.41 -4.83 19.21
N ARG A 424 -1.23 -3.97 18.58
CA ARG A 424 -0.82 -3.16 17.41
C ARG A 424 -0.55 -1.73 17.86
N TYR A 425 0.72 -1.32 17.81
CA TYR A 425 1.19 0.00 18.24
C TYR A 425 1.86 0.73 17.07
N LEU A 426 1.91 2.06 17.14
CA LEU A 426 2.78 2.86 16.26
C LEU A 426 4.17 2.92 16.89
N TYR A 427 5.23 2.88 16.10
CA TYR A 427 6.61 2.83 16.61
C TYR A 427 7.39 4.03 16.10
N PHE A 428 8.03 4.75 17.02
CA PHE A 428 8.79 5.97 16.74
C PHE A 428 10.20 5.90 17.27
N ALA A 429 11.14 6.54 16.59
CA ALA A 429 12.48 6.74 17.14
C ALA A 429 12.47 7.81 18.26
N PRO A 430 13.40 7.75 19.23
CA PRO A 430 13.47 8.73 20.32
C PRO A 430 13.61 10.19 19.87
N ASP A 431 14.23 10.46 18.72
CA ASP A 431 14.37 11.81 18.18
C ASP A 431 13.08 12.35 17.52
N GLU A 432 12.08 11.49 17.35
CA GLU A 432 10.77 11.80 16.77
C GLU A 432 9.70 12.05 17.86
N LEU A 433 10.12 12.12 19.11
CA LEU A 433 9.25 12.27 20.27
C LEU A 433 9.60 13.52 21.07
N GLU A 434 8.56 14.25 21.48
CA GLU A 434 8.67 15.34 22.46
C GLU A 434 7.93 14.93 23.76
N PRO A 435 8.62 14.78 24.90
CA PRO A 435 7.97 14.45 26.16
C PRO A 435 7.00 15.56 26.61
N LEU A 436 5.77 15.19 26.93
CA LEU A 436 4.74 16.12 27.42
C LEU A 436 4.72 16.25 28.94
N ASP A 437 5.19 15.22 29.63
CA ASP A 437 5.31 15.21 31.08
C ASP A 437 6.69 15.77 31.45
N SER A 438 6.71 16.87 32.22
CA SER A 438 7.95 17.37 32.83
C SER A 438 8.42 16.38 33.90
N PRO A 439 9.74 16.23 34.15
CA PRO A 439 10.22 15.35 35.19
C PRO A 439 9.58 15.76 36.52
N GLU A 440 8.81 14.85 37.12
CA GLU A 440 8.43 15.00 38.52
C GLU A 440 9.71 15.21 39.34
N LYS A 441 9.64 16.21 40.21
CA LYS A 441 10.77 16.77 40.96
C LYS A 441 11.20 15.88 42.11
#